data_AF-A0A9D8P0L3-F1
#
_entry.id   AF-A0A9D8P0L3-F1
#
_cell.length_a   1.000
_cell.length_b   1.000
_cell.length_c   1.000
_cell.angle_alpha   90.00
_cell.angle_beta   90.00
_cell.angle_gamma   90.00
#
_symmetry.space_group_name_H-M   'P 1'
#
loop_
_entity.id
_entity.type
_entity.pdbx_description
1 polymer ?
#
loop_
_entity_poly.entity_id
_entity_poly.type
_entity_poly.pdbx_seq_one_letter_code
_entity_poly.pdbx_strand_id
1 'polypeptide(L)'
;MGRLVSKLSRLAVCFTLVGSATATYAGELKWTHYGVRPLAMGNAYVAVADDFNALFYNPAGLARLKSWSGELLNPSLAISSNTVGAASSIGELMTSSGGSSSTEDGVLRILQDNTGKPQYFNITETPHLIFPGFGIGIGLSGGASLVVHRDISADVETGIRMIAPIAFAKNFFEDRLSVGASVKFVGRGGVDHTFGINDISAFTNKSGDNSGSGAKLSDFVEGG
;
A
#
# COMPACT_ATOMS: atom_id res chain seq x y z
N MET A 1 -36.76 33.92 -27.02
CA MET A 1 -35.34 33.56 -27.19
C MET A 1 -34.64 32.98 -25.94
N GLY A 2 -35.24 32.92 -24.74
CA GLY A 2 -34.54 32.48 -23.51
C GLY A 2 -34.40 30.96 -23.26
N ARG A 3 -35.14 30.09 -23.96
CA ARG A 3 -35.11 28.62 -23.72
C ARG A 3 -34.02 27.86 -24.49
N LEU A 4 -33.41 28.47 -25.51
CA LEU A 4 -32.35 27.84 -26.32
C LEU A 4 -30.97 28.02 -25.67
N VAL A 5 -30.73 29.20 -25.08
CA VAL A 5 -29.45 29.56 -24.44
C VAL A 5 -29.16 28.70 -23.20
N SER A 6 -30.19 28.30 -22.45
CA SER A 6 -30.02 27.43 -21.27
C SER A 6 -29.72 25.97 -21.63
N LYS A 7 -30.15 25.48 -22.80
CA LYS A 7 -29.80 24.14 -23.29
C LYS A 7 -28.37 24.07 -23.82
N LEU A 8 -27.92 25.11 -24.53
CA LEU A 8 -26.55 25.24 -25.00
C LEU A 8 -25.54 25.43 -23.86
N SER A 9 -25.90 26.20 -22.82
CA SER A 9 -25.08 26.33 -21.60
C SER A 9 -24.96 25.00 -20.83
N ARG A 10 -26.03 24.21 -20.72
CA ARG A 10 -25.98 22.88 -20.08
C ARG A 10 -25.19 21.85 -20.90
N LEU A 11 -25.21 21.95 -22.23
CA LEU A 11 -24.43 21.07 -23.11
C LEU A 11 -22.93 21.43 -23.09
N ALA A 12 -22.60 22.72 -23.01
CA ALA A 12 -21.22 23.20 -22.93
C ALA A 12 -20.53 22.77 -21.61
N VAL A 13 -21.26 22.77 -20.49
CA VAL A 13 -20.75 22.29 -19.20
C VAL A 13 -20.45 20.78 -19.23
N CYS A 14 -21.24 19.98 -19.94
CA CYS A 14 -20.95 18.55 -20.15
C CYS A 14 -19.77 18.31 -21.10
N PHE A 15 -19.54 19.17 -22.10
CA PHE A 15 -18.44 19.01 -23.05
C PHE A 15 -17.08 19.40 -22.44
N THR A 16 -17.05 20.38 -21.52
CA THR A 16 -15.83 20.73 -20.78
C THR A 16 -15.39 19.70 -19.74
N LEU A 17 -16.28 18.79 -19.33
CA LEU A 17 -15.98 17.74 -18.36
C LEU A 17 -15.32 16.48 -18.98
N VAL A 18 -15.21 16.43 -20.32
CA VAL A 18 -14.70 15.26 -21.07
C VAL A 18 -13.28 15.49 -21.61
N GLY A 19 -12.71 16.69 -21.46
CA GLY A 19 -11.51 17.13 -22.20
C GLY A 19 -10.12 16.88 -21.57
N SER A 20 -10.00 16.38 -20.36
CA SER A 20 -8.67 16.14 -19.73
C SER A 20 -8.34 14.66 -19.64
N ALA A 21 -7.97 14.07 -20.77
CA ALA A 21 -7.24 12.80 -20.80
C ALA A 21 -5.74 13.11 -20.68
N THR A 22 -5.26 13.39 -19.46
CA THR A 22 -3.82 13.36 -19.17
C THR A 22 -3.35 11.92 -19.24
N ALA A 23 -2.13 11.70 -19.76
CA ALA A 23 -1.49 10.39 -19.77
C ALA A 23 -1.48 9.81 -18.34
N THR A 24 -2.38 8.86 -18.08
CA THR A 24 -2.41 8.10 -16.83
C THR A 24 -1.18 7.21 -16.81
N TYR A 25 -0.24 7.50 -15.92
CA TYR A 25 0.74 6.52 -15.48
C TYR A 25 -0.03 5.44 -14.72
N ALA A 26 -0.25 4.30 -15.37
CA ALA A 26 -1.00 3.18 -14.82
C ALA A 26 -0.07 2.28 -13.99
N GLY A 27 0.49 2.82 -12.91
CA GLY A 27 1.12 2.01 -11.86
C GLY A 27 0.05 1.41 -10.95
N GLU A 28 0.22 0.16 -10.51
CA GLU A 28 -0.70 -0.46 -9.57
C GLU A 28 -0.70 0.32 -8.24
N LEU A 29 -1.86 0.88 -7.90
CA LEU A 29 -2.05 1.55 -6.62
C LEU A 29 -2.37 0.49 -5.57
N LYS A 30 -1.33 -0.16 -5.03
CA LYS A 30 -1.47 -1.09 -3.90
C LYS A 30 -2.15 -0.39 -2.73
N TRP A 31 -3.04 -1.12 -2.05
CA TRP A 31 -3.79 -0.61 -0.90
C TRP A 31 -2.84 -0.13 0.21
N THR A 32 -3.08 1.06 0.74
CA THR A 32 -2.03 1.84 1.42
C THR A 32 -2.20 1.93 2.92
N HIS A 33 -3.36 1.51 3.45
CA HIS A 33 -3.72 1.71 4.86
C HIS A 33 -4.26 0.43 5.50
N TYR A 34 -3.52 -0.11 6.45
CA TYR A 34 -3.93 -1.27 7.23
C TYR A 34 -4.04 -0.88 8.70
N GLY A 35 -5.24 -0.48 9.13
CA GLY A 35 -5.51 -0.26 10.54
C GLY A 35 -5.48 -1.57 11.32
N VAL A 36 -4.98 -1.53 12.56
CA VAL A 36 -4.89 -2.71 13.45
C VAL A 36 -6.25 -3.36 13.67
N ARG A 37 -7.31 -2.56 13.91
CA ARG A 37 -8.68 -3.06 14.10
C ARG A 37 -9.24 -3.73 12.83
N PRO A 38 -9.21 -3.10 11.64
CA PRO A 38 -9.55 -3.77 10.40
C PRO A 38 -8.77 -5.06 10.17
N LEU A 39 -7.46 -5.05 10.40
CA LEU A 39 -6.59 -6.21 10.17
C LEU A 39 -6.94 -7.39 11.09
N ALA A 40 -7.22 -7.10 12.37
CA ALA A 40 -7.69 -8.10 13.33
C ALA A 40 -9.05 -8.72 12.95
N MET A 41 -9.85 -8.02 12.14
CA MET A 41 -11.11 -8.53 11.57
C MET A 41 -10.92 -9.16 10.18
N GLY A 42 -9.68 -9.49 9.78
CA GLY A 42 -9.39 -10.03 8.45
C GLY A 42 -9.67 -9.04 7.32
N ASN A 43 -9.50 -7.74 7.58
CA ASN A 43 -9.88 -6.61 6.71
C ASN A 43 -11.39 -6.49 6.41
N ALA A 44 -12.26 -7.22 7.11
CA ALA A 44 -13.72 -7.14 6.96
C ALA A 44 -14.35 -5.99 7.77
N TYR A 45 -13.85 -4.76 7.60
CA TYR A 45 -14.20 -3.62 8.47
C TYR A 45 -15.30 -2.69 7.92
N VAL A 46 -15.68 -2.83 6.66
CA VAL A 46 -16.55 -1.87 5.93
C VAL A 46 -17.88 -1.60 6.65
N ALA A 47 -18.51 -2.60 7.26
CA ALA A 47 -19.82 -2.47 7.92
C ALA A 47 -19.74 -1.88 9.35
N VAL A 48 -18.58 -1.99 9.99
CA VAL A 48 -18.32 -1.60 11.38
C VAL A 48 -17.33 -0.44 11.46
N ALA A 49 -17.18 0.32 10.38
CA ALA A 49 -16.35 1.50 10.33
C ALA A 49 -16.87 2.58 11.28
N ASP A 50 -16.31 2.63 12.49
CA ASP A 50 -16.76 3.45 13.61
C ASP A 50 -15.62 4.25 14.26
N ASP A 51 -14.45 4.27 13.62
CA ASP A 51 -13.25 4.99 14.04
C ASP A 51 -12.57 5.70 12.86
N PHE A 52 -11.34 6.16 13.04
CA PHE A 52 -10.57 6.85 12.01
C PHE A 52 -10.31 6.01 10.75
N ASN A 53 -10.33 4.67 10.86
CA ASN A 53 -10.21 3.79 9.71
C ASN A 53 -11.39 3.94 8.75
N ALA A 54 -12.52 4.54 9.16
CA ALA A 54 -13.60 4.94 8.28
C ALA A 54 -13.14 5.84 7.11
N LEU A 55 -12.11 6.67 7.31
CA LEU A 55 -11.51 7.48 6.25
C LEU A 55 -10.96 6.65 5.09
N PHE A 56 -10.48 5.45 5.39
CA PHE A 56 -9.83 4.55 4.44
C PHE A 56 -10.77 3.44 3.96
N TYR A 57 -11.64 2.92 4.82
CA TYR A 57 -12.53 1.80 4.53
C TYR A 57 -13.92 2.26 4.07
N ASN A 58 -14.66 2.99 4.91
CA ASN A 58 -16.04 3.40 4.61
C ASN A 58 -16.38 4.77 5.23
N PRO A 59 -16.43 5.85 4.43
CA PRO A 59 -16.68 7.19 4.94
C PRO A 59 -18.07 7.34 5.56
N ALA A 60 -19.08 6.55 5.15
CA ALA A 60 -20.42 6.60 5.74
C ALA A 60 -20.43 6.31 7.25
N GLY A 61 -19.42 5.56 7.72
CA GLY A 61 -19.17 5.29 9.13
C GLY A 61 -18.98 6.55 9.98
N LEU A 62 -18.45 7.63 9.40
CA LEU A 62 -18.24 8.90 10.10
C LEU A 62 -19.54 9.52 10.61
N ALA A 63 -20.67 9.30 9.92
CA ALA A 63 -21.96 9.82 10.36
C ALA A 63 -22.52 9.10 11.60
N ARG A 64 -21.93 7.97 11.99
CA ARG A 64 -22.30 7.18 13.18
C ARG A 64 -21.40 7.48 14.39
N LEU A 65 -20.39 8.34 14.23
CA LEU A 65 -19.51 8.76 15.33
C LEU A 65 -20.31 9.55 16.38
N LYS A 66 -20.05 9.24 17.66
CA LYS A 66 -20.70 9.92 18.79
C LYS A 66 -20.01 11.22 19.19
N SER A 67 -18.70 11.30 18.98
CA SER A 67 -17.88 12.44 19.34
C SER A 67 -16.77 12.63 18.31
N TRP A 68 -16.09 13.78 18.40
CA TRP A 68 -14.84 13.97 17.67
C TRP A 68 -13.73 13.10 18.27
N SER A 69 -12.76 12.72 17.45
CA SER A 69 -11.55 11.99 17.84
C SER A 69 -10.41 12.47 16.96
N GLY A 70 -9.24 12.65 17.54
CA GLY A 70 -8.06 13.05 16.78
C GLY A 70 -6.80 12.54 17.46
N GLU A 71 -5.90 12.02 16.65
CA GLU A 71 -4.62 11.50 17.10
C GLU A 71 -3.55 12.08 16.20
N LEU A 72 -2.52 12.69 16.80
CA LEU A 72 -1.40 13.25 16.07
C LEU A 72 -0.31 12.20 15.82
N LEU A 73 -0.13 11.28 16.77
CA LEU A 73 0.85 10.21 16.70
C LEU A 73 0.12 8.87 16.91
N ASN A 74 0.00 8.09 15.84
CA ASN A 74 -0.46 6.71 15.88
C ASN A 74 0.48 5.87 15.02
N PRO A 75 1.66 5.50 15.57
CA PRO A 75 2.61 4.64 14.91
C PRO A 75 2.08 3.21 14.86
N SER A 76 2.13 2.61 13.69
CA SER A 76 1.80 1.21 13.47
C SER A 76 2.93 0.50 12.74
N LEU A 77 3.14 -0.75 13.13
CA LEU A 77 4.15 -1.62 12.58
C LEU A 77 3.47 -2.88 12.07
N ALA A 78 3.69 -3.22 10.80
CA ALA A 78 3.20 -4.43 10.19
C ALA A 78 4.38 -5.26 9.68
N ILE A 79 4.45 -6.51 10.14
CA ILE A 79 5.48 -7.49 9.75
C ILE A 79 4.77 -8.76 9.32
N SER A 80 5.17 -9.32 8.18
CA SER A 80 4.64 -10.60 7.71
C SER A 80 4.97 -11.74 8.69
N SER A 81 3.99 -12.61 8.96
CA SER A 81 4.22 -13.84 9.72
C SER A 81 5.24 -14.75 9.04
N ASN A 82 5.35 -14.68 7.71
CA ASN A 82 6.34 -15.43 6.95
C ASN A 82 7.77 -14.92 7.21
N THR A 83 7.93 -13.63 7.51
CA THR A 83 9.22 -13.03 7.89
C THR A 83 9.65 -13.42 9.29
N VAL A 84 8.71 -13.43 10.23
CA VAL A 84 8.97 -13.92 11.58
C VAL A 84 9.32 -15.41 11.54
N GLY A 85 8.55 -16.21 10.79
CA GLY A 85 8.79 -17.65 10.62
C GLY A 85 10.13 -17.96 9.97
N ALA A 86 10.50 -17.23 8.92
CA ALA A 86 11.80 -17.38 8.27
C ALA A 86 12.96 -17.02 9.22
N ALA A 87 12.84 -15.92 9.96
CA ALA A 87 13.84 -15.51 10.94
C ALA A 87 13.99 -16.55 12.06
N SER A 88 12.89 -17.12 12.57
CA SER A 88 12.95 -18.18 13.58
C SER A 88 13.59 -19.46 13.04
N SER A 89 13.26 -19.89 11.82
CA SER A 89 13.86 -21.08 11.21
C SER A 89 15.36 -20.92 10.96
N ILE A 90 15.81 -19.72 10.59
CA ILE A 90 17.24 -19.40 10.46
C ILE A 90 17.93 -19.43 11.84
N GLY A 91 17.31 -18.85 12.87
CA GLY A 91 17.83 -18.86 14.23
C GLY A 91 17.94 -20.27 14.82
N GLU A 92 16.95 -21.12 14.58
CA GLU A 92 16.97 -22.54 14.93
C GLU A 92 18.08 -23.29 14.19
N LEU A 93 18.31 -23.00 12.91
CA LEU A 93 19.39 -23.62 12.14
C LEU A 93 20.78 -23.21 12.66
N MET A 94 20.98 -21.92 13.01
CA MET A 94 22.23 -21.40 13.57
C MET A 94 22.53 -21.92 14.99
N THR A 95 21.49 -22.24 15.75
CA THR A 95 21.64 -22.80 17.11
C THR A 95 21.75 -24.32 17.10
N SER A 96 21.23 -24.99 16.05
CA SER A 96 21.31 -26.44 15.85
C SER A 96 22.53 -26.90 15.03
N SER A 97 23.33 -25.98 14.48
CA SER A 97 24.51 -26.25 13.65
C SER A 97 25.76 -26.70 14.42
N GLY A 98 25.60 -27.66 15.33
CA GLY A 98 26.70 -28.42 15.95
C GLY A 98 27.17 -29.64 15.13
N GLY A 99 26.69 -29.85 13.90
CA GLY A 99 27.08 -30.97 13.04
C GLY A 99 26.91 -30.69 11.54
N SER A 100 28.03 -30.67 10.82
CA SER A 100 28.22 -30.11 9.47
C SER A 100 27.66 -30.92 8.28
N SER A 101 26.60 -31.72 8.47
CA SER A 101 25.96 -32.49 7.39
C SER A 101 24.46 -32.21 7.20
N SER A 102 23.86 -31.38 8.07
CA SER A 102 22.41 -31.10 8.08
C SER A 102 22.07 -29.64 7.73
N THR A 103 23.10 -28.83 7.45
CA THR A 103 22.95 -27.38 7.22
C THR A 103 22.50 -27.07 5.79
N GLU A 104 22.96 -27.81 4.79
CA GLU A 104 22.55 -27.63 3.39
C GLU A 104 21.05 -27.96 3.20
N ASP A 105 20.58 -29.08 3.77
CA ASP A 105 19.16 -29.44 3.77
C ASP A 105 18.29 -28.44 4.54
N GLY A 106 18.81 -27.89 5.64
CA GLY A 106 18.13 -26.85 6.43
C GLY A 106 17.97 -25.53 5.66
N VAL A 107 19.03 -25.10 4.96
CA VAL A 107 18.98 -23.91 4.10
C VAL A 107 18.04 -24.15 2.91
N LEU A 108 18.09 -25.33 2.28
CA LEU A 108 17.22 -25.69 1.17
C LEU A 108 15.74 -25.70 1.59
N ARG A 109 15.42 -26.20 2.79
CA ARG A 109 14.08 -26.15 3.37
C ARG A 109 13.60 -24.73 3.63
N ILE A 110 14.44 -23.85 4.18
CA ILE A 110 14.05 -22.45 4.41
C ILE A 110 13.78 -21.74 3.09
N LEU A 111 14.63 -21.96 2.08
CA LEU A 111 14.42 -21.42 0.74
C LEU A 111 13.14 -21.97 0.12
N GLN A 112 12.89 -23.28 0.22
CA GLN A 112 11.71 -23.92 -0.35
C GLN A 112 10.41 -23.52 0.37
N ASP A 113 10.44 -23.43 1.70
CA ASP A 113 9.28 -23.03 2.52
C ASP A 113 8.99 -21.53 2.41
N ASN A 114 9.97 -20.70 2.05
CA ASN A 114 9.81 -19.26 1.87
C ASN A 114 9.62 -18.85 0.39
N THR A 115 9.90 -19.74 -0.56
CA THR A 115 9.64 -19.47 -1.99
C THR A 115 8.14 -19.23 -2.22
N GLY A 116 7.81 -18.10 -2.84
CA GLY A 116 6.45 -17.66 -3.14
C GLY A 116 5.71 -16.99 -1.98
N LYS A 117 6.34 -16.81 -0.81
CA LYS A 117 5.72 -16.14 0.33
C LYS A 117 6.24 -14.70 0.46
N PRO A 118 5.36 -13.68 0.37
CA PRO A 118 5.80 -12.30 0.45
C PRO A 118 6.31 -11.98 1.87
N GLN A 119 7.56 -11.56 1.91
CA GLN A 119 8.20 -10.99 3.08
C GLN A 119 7.92 -9.49 3.04
N TYR A 120 7.19 -8.95 4.01
CA TYR A 120 6.95 -7.51 4.02
C TYR A 120 7.12 -6.93 5.42
N PHE A 121 7.67 -5.73 5.43
CA PHE A 121 7.86 -4.88 6.59
C PHE A 121 7.30 -3.51 6.24
N ASN A 122 6.44 -2.97 7.09
CA ASN A 122 5.84 -1.67 6.87
C ASN A 122 5.68 -0.93 8.20
N ILE A 123 6.07 0.34 8.18
CA ILE A 123 5.80 1.30 9.24
C ILE A 123 4.79 2.29 8.68
N THR A 124 3.71 2.56 9.41
CA THR A 124 2.68 3.51 9.02
C THR A 124 2.34 4.44 10.17
N GLU A 125 2.42 5.75 9.93
CA GLU A 125 1.90 6.81 10.78
C GLU A 125 0.61 7.34 10.18
N THR A 126 -0.40 7.62 11.00
CA THR A 126 -1.65 8.20 10.48
C THR A 126 -2.22 9.27 11.43
N PRO A 127 -1.62 10.47 11.48
CA PRO A 127 -2.29 11.62 12.07
C PRO A 127 -3.65 11.85 11.43
N HIS A 128 -4.68 11.95 12.25
CA HIS A 128 -6.05 12.12 11.77
C HIS A 128 -6.88 12.97 12.72
N LEU A 129 -7.93 13.56 12.16
CA LEU A 129 -8.94 14.30 12.90
C LEU A 129 -10.31 13.98 12.30
N ILE A 130 -11.15 13.33 13.09
CA ILE A 130 -12.49 12.90 12.70
C ILE A 130 -13.54 13.55 13.60
N PHE A 131 -14.65 13.91 12.98
CA PHE A 131 -15.84 14.48 13.58
C PHE A 131 -17.07 13.69 13.10
N PRO A 132 -18.20 13.77 13.81
CA PRO A 132 -19.46 13.25 13.28
C PRO A 132 -19.77 13.85 11.90
N GLY A 133 -19.73 13.02 10.86
CA GLY A 133 -20.01 13.39 9.47
C GLY A 133 -18.86 14.05 8.69
N PHE A 134 -17.68 14.26 9.28
CA PHE A 134 -16.53 14.82 8.55
C PHE A 134 -15.23 14.25 9.09
N GLY A 135 -14.24 14.03 8.24
CA GLY A 135 -12.91 13.71 8.74
C GLY A 135 -11.82 13.91 7.71
N ILE A 136 -10.63 14.15 8.24
CA ILE A 136 -9.41 14.34 7.48
C ILE A 136 -8.28 13.53 8.12
N GLY A 137 -7.40 13.00 7.30
CA GLY A 137 -6.20 12.34 7.78
C GLY A 137 -5.03 12.54 6.84
N ILE A 138 -3.85 12.24 7.33
CA ILE A 138 -2.64 12.10 6.54
C ILE A 138 -2.01 10.78 7.00
N GLY A 139 -1.96 9.80 6.12
CA GLY A 139 -1.22 8.56 6.29
C GLY A 139 0.14 8.69 5.62
N LEU A 140 1.20 8.35 6.34
CA LEU A 140 2.56 8.23 5.84
C LEU A 140 3.00 6.80 6.11
N SER A 141 3.37 6.06 5.07
CA SER A 141 3.86 4.69 5.23
C SER A 141 5.18 4.49 4.51
N GLY A 142 6.08 3.75 5.14
CA GLY A 142 7.37 3.36 4.60
C GLY A 142 7.51 1.86 4.73
N GLY A 143 7.83 1.17 3.65
CA GLY A 143 7.92 -0.28 3.68
C GLY A 143 8.92 -0.86 2.70
N ALA A 144 9.28 -2.10 2.98
CA ALA A 144 10.06 -2.97 2.12
C ALA A 144 9.36 -4.33 2.00
N SER A 145 9.24 -4.83 0.79
CA SER A 145 8.72 -6.15 0.50
C SER A 145 9.68 -6.90 -0.42
N LEU A 146 9.84 -8.19 -0.16
CA LEU A 146 10.64 -9.12 -0.94
C LEU A 146 9.81 -10.36 -1.22
N VAL A 147 9.66 -10.73 -2.48
CA VAL A 147 9.02 -11.98 -2.89
C VAL A 147 9.96 -12.74 -3.81
N VAL A 148 10.37 -13.93 -3.41
CA VAL A 148 11.19 -14.81 -4.23
C VAL A 148 10.28 -15.78 -4.95
N HIS A 149 10.23 -15.70 -6.27
CA HIS A 149 9.47 -16.61 -7.11
C HIS A 149 10.29 -17.85 -7.49
N ARG A 150 9.57 -18.93 -7.82
CA ARG A 150 10.16 -20.25 -8.11
C ARG A 150 10.84 -20.32 -9.48
N ASP A 151 10.65 -19.30 -10.32
CA ASP A 151 11.25 -19.11 -11.64
C ASP A 151 12.57 -18.31 -11.61
N ILE A 152 13.16 -18.10 -10.42
CA ILE A 152 14.38 -17.30 -10.20
C ILE A 152 14.13 -15.82 -10.55
N SER A 153 12.94 -15.33 -10.24
CA SER A 153 12.60 -13.91 -10.23
C SER A 153 12.44 -13.43 -8.78
N ALA A 154 13.03 -12.30 -8.43
CA ALA A 154 12.90 -11.69 -7.11
C ALA A 154 12.26 -10.31 -7.24
N ASP A 155 11.08 -10.13 -6.65
CA ASP A 155 10.43 -8.83 -6.56
C ASP A 155 10.93 -8.13 -5.31
N VAL A 156 11.57 -6.98 -5.51
CA VAL A 156 11.97 -6.09 -4.43
C VAL A 156 11.16 -4.80 -4.59
N GLU A 157 10.33 -4.53 -3.60
CA GLU A 157 9.60 -3.27 -3.50
C GLU A 157 10.09 -2.53 -2.26
N THR A 158 10.58 -1.31 -2.44
CA THR A 158 10.85 -0.40 -1.33
C THR A 158 10.26 0.96 -1.67
N GLY A 159 9.52 1.55 -0.75
CA GLY A 159 8.86 2.81 -1.05
C GLY A 159 8.31 3.53 0.16
N ILE A 160 8.17 4.82 -0.02
CA ILE A 160 7.46 5.73 0.87
C ILE A 160 6.16 6.11 0.17
N ARG A 161 5.08 6.12 0.93
CA ARG A 161 3.75 6.45 0.45
C ARG A 161 3.08 7.44 1.37
N MET A 162 2.40 8.39 0.77
CA MET A 162 1.57 9.37 1.44
C MET A 162 0.13 9.20 0.94
N ILE A 163 -0.83 9.25 1.86
CA ILE A 163 -2.24 9.27 1.55
C ILE A 163 -2.94 10.33 2.40
N ALA A 164 -3.69 11.24 1.78
CA ALA A 164 -4.47 12.24 2.48
C ALA A 164 -5.96 12.06 2.14
N PRO A 165 -6.72 11.32 2.97
CA PRO A 165 -8.17 11.22 2.82
C PRO A 165 -8.87 12.44 3.41
N ILE A 166 -9.86 12.94 2.68
CA ILE A 166 -10.87 13.87 3.17
C ILE A 166 -12.23 13.22 2.93
N ALA A 167 -13.03 13.08 3.96
CA ALA A 167 -14.29 12.36 3.92
C ALA A 167 -15.43 13.17 4.53
N PHE A 168 -16.60 13.04 3.92
CA PHE A 168 -17.85 13.63 4.38
C PHE A 168 -18.90 12.53 4.46
N ALA A 169 -19.76 12.58 5.48
CA ALA A 169 -20.85 11.66 5.66
C ALA A 169 -22.04 12.34 6.31
N LYS A 170 -23.23 11.82 6.00
CA LYS A 170 -24.48 12.33 6.54
C LYS A 170 -25.47 11.21 6.72
N ASN A 171 -26.27 11.30 7.78
CA ASN A 171 -27.41 10.44 8.00
C ASN A 171 -28.67 11.00 7.34
N PHE A 172 -29.48 10.10 6.82
CA PHE A 172 -30.77 10.32 6.20
C PHE A 172 -31.80 9.39 6.86
N PHE A 173 -33.09 9.72 6.72
CA PHE A 173 -34.20 8.93 7.26
C PHE A 173 -34.08 8.64 8.77
N GLU A 174 -33.96 9.68 9.61
CA GLU A 174 -33.88 9.51 11.08
C GLU A 174 -32.77 8.52 11.50
N ASP A 175 -31.57 8.71 10.97
CA ASP A 175 -30.39 7.87 11.25
C ASP A 175 -30.45 6.42 10.77
N ARG A 176 -31.40 6.07 9.89
CA ARG A 176 -31.49 4.73 9.30
C ARG A 176 -30.59 4.51 8.10
N LEU A 177 -30.22 5.58 7.39
CA LEU A 177 -29.38 5.50 6.21
C LEU A 177 -28.21 6.48 6.31
N SER A 178 -27.00 5.95 6.48
CA SER A 178 -25.77 6.75 6.42
C SER A 178 -25.19 6.69 5.00
N VAL A 179 -24.91 7.86 4.43
CA VAL A 179 -24.23 7.99 3.13
C VAL A 179 -22.97 8.81 3.33
N GLY A 180 -21.86 8.36 2.73
CA GLY A 180 -20.59 9.08 2.79
C GLY A 180 -19.85 9.05 1.46
N ALA A 181 -19.05 10.07 1.25
CA ALA A 181 -18.16 10.22 0.10
C ALA A 181 -16.78 10.67 0.61
N SER A 182 -15.72 10.22 -0.06
CA SER A 182 -14.36 10.65 0.27
C SER A 182 -13.54 10.89 -0.98
N VAL A 183 -12.60 11.81 -0.85
CA VAL A 183 -11.55 12.10 -1.82
C VAL A 183 -10.24 11.69 -1.15
N LYS A 184 -9.41 10.91 -1.85
CA LYS A 184 -8.12 10.45 -1.36
C LYS A 184 -7.04 10.94 -2.31
N PHE A 185 -6.13 11.75 -1.79
CA PHE A 185 -4.90 12.09 -2.51
C PHE A 185 -3.85 11.05 -2.15
N VAL A 186 -3.20 10.44 -3.13
CA VAL A 186 -2.16 9.44 -2.90
C VAL A 186 -0.92 9.87 -3.67
N GLY A 187 0.22 9.87 -2.99
CA GLY A 187 1.54 10.02 -3.60
C GLY A 187 2.44 8.86 -3.20
N ARG A 188 3.22 8.35 -4.13
CA ARG A 188 4.18 7.26 -3.91
C ARG A 188 5.54 7.68 -4.47
N GLY A 189 6.59 7.36 -3.73
CA GLY A 189 7.95 7.39 -4.24
C GLY A 189 8.67 6.12 -3.80
N GLY A 190 9.21 5.36 -4.74
CA GLY A 190 9.90 4.13 -4.41
C GLY A 190 10.52 3.43 -5.60
N VAL A 191 11.11 2.27 -5.33
CA VAL A 191 11.67 1.35 -6.30
C VAL A 191 10.78 0.11 -6.30
N ASP A 192 10.20 -0.23 -7.45
CA ASP A 192 9.38 -1.42 -7.65
C ASP A 192 9.98 -2.21 -8.81
N HIS A 193 10.83 -3.20 -8.51
CA HIS A 193 11.56 -3.93 -9.54
C HIS A 193 11.56 -5.45 -9.32
N THR A 194 11.16 -6.14 -10.38
CA THR A 194 11.32 -7.57 -10.56
C THR A 194 12.70 -7.85 -11.16
N PHE A 195 13.61 -8.41 -10.36
CA PHE A 195 14.90 -8.88 -10.85
C PHE A 195 14.75 -10.30 -11.40
N GLY A 196 14.91 -10.49 -12.72
CA GLY A 196 14.93 -11.80 -13.36
C GLY A 196 16.35 -12.34 -13.61
N ILE A 197 16.47 -13.60 -14.04
CA ILE A 197 17.74 -14.29 -14.41
C ILE A 197 18.65 -13.48 -15.33
N ASN A 198 18.08 -12.72 -16.27
CA ASN A 198 18.84 -11.95 -17.25
C ASN A 198 19.56 -10.74 -16.61
N ASP A 199 19.00 -10.15 -15.55
CA ASP A 199 19.64 -9.06 -14.81
C ASP A 199 20.67 -9.59 -13.82
N ILE A 200 20.40 -10.73 -13.17
CA ILE A 200 21.34 -11.38 -12.25
C ILE A 200 22.62 -11.81 -12.98
N SER A 201 22.51 -12.35 -14.20
CA SER A 201 23.67 -12.72 -15.03
C SER A 201 24.44 -11.50 -15.57
N ALA A 202 23.79 -10.34 -15.72
CA ALA A 202 24.45 -9.08 -16.04
C ALA A 202 25.28 -8.52 -14.87
N PHE A 203 24.86 -8.74 -13.62
CA PHE A 203 25.68 -8.40 -12.43
C PHE A 203 26.87 -9.35 -12.24
N THR A 204 26.71 -10.65 -12.55
CA THR A 204 27.82 -11.62 -12.48
C THR A 204 28.89 -11.37 -13.55
N ASN A 205 28.51 -10.99 -14.77
CA ASN A 205 29.47 -10.63 -15.83
C ASN A 205 30.19 -9.29 -15.60
N LYS A 206 29.73 -8.47 -14.65
CA LYS A 206 30.30 -7.13 -14.40
C LYS A 206 31.45 -7.10 -13.39
N SER A 207 31.78 -8.22 -12.74
CA SER A 207 33.05 -8.34 -12.00
C SER A 207 34.26 -8.56 -12.92
N GLY A 208 34.04 -8.64 -14.25
CA GLY A 208 35.09 -8.94 -15.23
C GLY A 208 35.43 -7.86 -16.25
N ASP A 209 34.59 -6.84 -16.49
CA ASP A 209 34.91 -5.86 -17.53
C ASP A 209 34.29 -4.46 -17.33
N ASN A 210 35.10 -3.46 -17.63
CA ASN A 210 34.93 -2.06 -17.27
C ASN A 210 34.55 -1.26 -18.53
N SER A 211 33.29 -1.32 -18.98
CA SER A 211 32.74 -0.35 -19.95
C SER A 211 31.23 -0.48 -20.18
N GLY A 212 30.55 0.67 -20.13
CA GLY A 212 29.38 0.94 -20.98
C GLY A 212 27.99 0.55 -20.45
N SER A 213 27.24 1.56 -20.03
CA SER A 213 25.76 1.60 -19.90
C SER A 213 25.12 0.56 -18.96
N GLY A 214 25.21 0.82 -17.65
CA GLY A 214 24.39 0.13 -16.65
C GLY A 214 23.18 0.99 -16.27
N ALA A 215 21.99 0.39 -16.20
CA ALA A 215 20.80 1.02 -15.65
C ALA A 215 21.14 1.63 -14.27
N LYS A 216 20.92 2.93 -14.13
CA LYS A 216 21.23 3.65 -12.90
C LYS A 216 20.11 3.37 -11.90
N LEU A 217 20.43 3.37 -10.60
CA LEU A 217 19.39 3.34 -9.55
C LEU A 217 18.31 4.41 -9.74
N SER A 218 18.62 5.51 -10.43
CA SER A 218 17.67 6.57 -10.81
C SER A 218 16.64 6.17 -11.86
N ASP A 219 16.93 5.17 -12.69
CA ASP A 219 16.03 4.69 -13.75
C ASP A 219 14.95 3.75 -13.17
N PHE A 220 15.14 3.35 -11.92
CA PHE A 220 14.31 2.40 -11.18
C PHE A 220 13.45 3.06 -10.09
N VAL A 221 13.53 4.38 -9.96
CA VAL A 221 12.69 5.16 -9.05
C VAL A 221 11.39 5.49 -9.77
N GLU A 222 10.30 4.83 -9.38
CA GLU A 222 8.95 5.22 -9.75
C GLU A 222 8.46 6.30 -8.77
N GLY A 223 8.20 7.49 -9.31
CA GLY A 223 7.60 8.61 -8.60
C GLY A 223 6.29 9.02 -9.26
N GLY A 224 5.20 9.00 -8.49
CA GLY A 224 3.85 9.37 -8.93
C GLY A 224 3.00 9.86 -7.78
#